data_AF-A0A0C7NCK8-F1
#
_entry.id   AF-A0A0C7NCK8-F1
#
_cell.length_a   1.000
_cell.length_b   1.000
_cell.length_c   1.000
_cell.angle_alpha   90.00
_cell.angle_beta   90.00
_cell.angle_gamma   90.00
#
_symmetry.space_group_name_H-M   'P 1'
#
loop_
_entity.id
_entity.type
_entity.pdbx_description
1 polymer ?
#
loop_
_entity_poly.entity_id
_entity_poly.type
_entity_poly.pdbx_seq_one_letter_code
_entity_poly.pdbx_strand_id
1 'polypeptide(L)'
;MAKSKKKANKTAGTTNKSLEPQPTENEPIADSNAMQDGLSANIKDTFESASTPLNTDGNKELNEEIARLQAEVAELKLKAQLQPETKNEDEDLSAKLAQVQEERDRFEHQYDSLLDRLSSMKAVFSKMRESQEELESCQDQLREYESQNLSLKDKLDSAQRQSEELRNLTGTLNQELSGLDEENEKLTRNCSEAENANVLLKEDIKRLKREHENKQGQLANKVQELELVLSNFKQDAGSTKEELEDTVQRLQKTESAKSKIEKELTSLKVQLEEGQAEYLKKDATKDKLIEELTNKLEGTQSSLKETQEILESSKSAVDTMAADVSQKEALQQECKEKALQIGKLRHEAIILNEHLTKALALLKRSNDSESVDKELISNLLISFVAIPRADPKKFEVLELISSFLNWDDDKKQQAGLILSANGIRSTSSGSRTQNFVSLWTEFLEKESEK
;
A
#
# COMPACT_ATOMS: atom_id res chain seq x y z
N MET A 1 -10.17 59.38 -28.25
CA MET A 1 -9.75 59.49 -29.67
C MET A 1 -10.55 58.47 -30.50
N ALA A 2 -10.77 58.75 -31.79
CA ALA A 2 -11.65 58.07 -32.76
C ALA A 2 -13.15 58.48 -32.64
N LYS A 3 -13.62 59.53 -33.32
CA LYS A 3 -13.93 59.70 -34.77
C LYS A 3 -14.94 58.67 -35.29
N SER A 4 -16.19 59.11 -35.51
CA SER A 4 -17.02 58.70 -36.64
C SER A 4 -18.09 59.75 -36.91
N LYS A 5 -17.87 60.49 -38.01
CA LYS A 5 -18.81 61.39 -38.67
C LYS A 5 -19.87 60.56 -39.41
N LYS A 6 -21.13 60.99 -39.39
CA LYS A 6 -22.00 60.83 -40.57
C LYS A 6 -22.86 62.08 -40.73
N LYS A 7 -22.78 62.60 -41.96
CA LYS A 7 -23.32 63.86 -42.48
C LYS A 7 -24.29 63.47 -43.61
N ALA A 8 -25.19 64.40 -43.93
CA ALA A 8 -26.13 64.40 -45.07
C ALA A 8 -27.37 63.50 -44.88
N ASN A 9 -28.60 63.92 -45.20
CA ASN A 9 -28.92 64.66 -46.41
C ASN A 9 -30.09 65.64 -46.23
N LYS A 10 -30.09 66.64 -47.12
CA LYS A 10 -30.93 67.83 -47.22
C LYS A 10 -31.62 67.72 -48.58
N THR A 11 -32.95 67.72 -48.60
CA THR A 11 -33.80 67.87 -49.80
C THR A 11 -34.88 68.86 -49.39
N ALA A 12 -34.81 70.14 -49.77
CA ALA A 12 -35.04 70.69 -51.11
C ALA A 12 -36.42 70.30 -51.66
N GLY A 13 -37.40 71.13 -51.37
CA GLY A 13 -38.72 71.16 -51.98
C GLY A 13 -39.17 72.61 -52.09
N THR A 14 -38.88 73.23 -53.22
CA THR A 14 -39.37 74.53 -53.67
C THR A 14 -40.24 74.27 -54.91
N THR A 15 -41.18 75.18 -55.20
CA THR A 15 -42.16 75.22 -56.33
C THR A 15 -43.45 74.45 -56.02
N ASN A 16 -44.69 74.90 -56.26
CA ASN A 16 -45.30 75.93 -57.12
C ASN A 16 -46.56 76.48 -56.41
N LYS A 17 -46.82 77.80 -56.36
CA LYS A 17 -47.52 78.61 -57.39
C LYS A 17 -48.90 78.04 -57.75
N SER A 18 -49.93 78.46 -57.02
CA SER A 18 -51.33 78.31 -57.45
C SER A 18 -51.69 79.55 -58.28
N LEU A 19 -51.69 79.37 -59.60
CA LEU A 19 -52.30 80.25 -60.59
C LEU A 19 -53.18 79.33 -61.43
N GLU A 20 -54.40 79.81 -61.65
CA GLU A 20 -55.38 79.45 -62.69
C GLU A 20 -54.92 78.54 -63.84
N PRO A 21 -55.91 77.84 -64.41
CA PRO A 21 -56.22 78.18 -65.79
C PRO A 21 -57.72 78.39 -66.03
N GLN A 22 -58.03 79.53 -66.64
CA GLN A 22 -59.13 79.69 -67.59
C GLN A 22 -58.95 78.73 -68.79
N PRO A 23 -60.02 78.47 -69.54
CA PRO A 23 -60.12 79.09 -70.86
C PRO A 23 -61.53 79.69 -71.08
N THR A 24 -61.66 80.98 -71.40
CA THR A 24 -61.66 81.55 -72.77
C THR A 24 -62.36 80.70 -73.82
N GLU A 25 -63.47 81.21 -74.37
CA GLU A 25 -63.54 81.47 -75.81
C GLU A 25 -64.62 82.52 -76.12
N ASN A 26 -64.16 83.57 -76.81
CA ASN A 26 -64.93 84.64 -77.41
C ASN A 26 -65.53 84.17 -78.75
N GLU A 27 -66.66 84.77 -79.12
CA GLU A 27 -67.06 85.28 -80.46
C GLU A 27 -66.37 84.73 -81.72
N PRO A 28 -67.11 84.51 -82.84
CA PRO A 28 -67.42 85.68 -83.69
C PRO A 28 -68.66 85.63 -84.61
N ILE A 29 -69.15 86.85 -84.92
CA ILE A 29 -69.41 87.46 -86.25
C ILE A 29 -69.87 86.55 -87.43
N ALA A 30 -71.04 86.90 -88.01
CA ALA A 30 -71.35 87.05 -89.45
C ALA A 30 -72.89 87.15 -89.58
N ASP A 31 -73.54 88.24 -90.03
CA ASP A 31 -73.41 89.05 -91.24
C ASP A 31 -73.91 88.34 -92.52
N SER A 32 -74.91 88.96 -93.18
CA SER A 32 -75.46 88.77 -94.54
C SER A 32 -76.98 88.51 -94.57
N ASN A 33 -77.78 89.50 -95.01
CA ASN A 33 -78.24 89.72 -96.41
C ASN A 33 -79.32 88.69 -96.84
N ALA A 34 -80.41 89.02 -97.54
CA ALA A 34 -80.81 90.21 -98.27
C ALA A 34 -82.27 90.01 -98.75
N MET A 35 -82.97 91.13 -98.99
CA MET A 35 -83.92 91.37 -100.10
C MET A 35 -85.24 90.58 -100.15
N GLN A 36 -86.36 91.05 -100.66
CA GLN A 36 -86.87 92.24 -101.40
C GLN A 36 -88.42 92.04 -101.40
N ASP A 37 -89.34 92.92 -101.75
CA ASP A 37 -89.44 94.17 -102.52
C ASP A 37 -90.79 94.80 -102.07
N GLY A 38 -90.94 96.12 -101.98
CA GLY A 38 -91.48 96.96 -103.07
C GLY A 38 -92.99 97.16 -102.85
N LEU A 39 -93.67 98.29 -103.07
CA LEU A 39 -93.54 99.54 -103.82
C LEU A 39 -94.65 100.46 -103.21
N SER A 40 -94.76 101.79 -103.35
CA SER A 40 -94.26 102.78 -104.31
C SER A 40 -94.64 104.17 -103.78
N ALA A 41 -93.81 105.15 -104.09
CA ALA A 41 -94.05 106.56 -103.87
C ALA A 41 -94.65 107.25 -105.11
N ASN A 42 -95.46 108.28 -104.85
CA ASN A 42 -95.49 109.59 -105.53
C ASN A 42 -96.02 109.69 -106.98
N ILE A 43 -97.09 110.47 -107.15
CA ILE A 43 -97.32 111.34 -108.33
C ILE A 43 -97.80 112.71 -107.83
N LYS A 44 -97.25 113.73 -108.50
CA LYS A 44 -97.28 115.17 -108.29
C LYS A 44 -98.02 115.78 -109.48
N ASP A 45 -98.84 116.81 -109.29
CA ASP A 45 -98.98 117.91 -110.26
C ASP A 45 -99.63 119.14 -109.58
N THR A 46 -98.93 120.26 -109.35
CA THR A 46 -98.54 121.36 -110.27
C THR A 46 -99.72 122.21 -110.75
N PHE A 47 -99.86 123.45 -110.25
CA PHE A 47 -99.92 124.64 -111.13
C PHE A 47 -99.67 125.94 -110.35
N GLU A 48 -98.98 126.85 -110.99
CA GLU A 48 -98.24 127.99 -110.45
C GLU A 48 -98.77 129.29 -111.08
N SER A 49 -98.73 130.38 -110.30
CA SER A 49 -98.54 131.81 -110.69
C SER A 49 -99.33 132.47 -111.84
N ALA A 50 -99.92 133.63 -111.56
CA ALA A 50 -99.34 134.96 -111.92
C ALA A 50 -100.38 136.11 -111.97
N SER A 51 -100.09 137.16 -111.19
CA SER A 51 -100.02 138.60 -111.56
C SER A 51 -101.09 139.28 -112.44
N THR A 52 -101.72 140.34 -111.89
CA THR A 52 -101.99 141.72 -112.42
C THR A 52 -102.01 141.96 -113.94
N PRO A 53 -102.88 142.84 -114.51
CA PRO A 53 -102.71 144.30 -114.37
C PRO A 53 -103.97 145.20 -114.52
N LEU A 54 -103.72 146.50 -114.33
CA LEU A 54 -104.60 147.68 -114.36
C LEU A 54 -105.10 148.08 -115.77
N ASN A 55 -106.31 148.66 -115.79
CA ASN A 55 -106.88 149.68 -116.72
C ASN A 55 -107.22 149.34 -118.19
N THR A 56 -108.48 149.58 -118.58
CA THR A 56 -108.96 150.67 -119.49
C THR A 56 -110.46 150.52 -119.81
N ASP A 57 -111.08 151.61 -120.29
CA ASP A 57 -112.50 151.99 -120.20
C ASP A 57 -113.32 151.78 -121.50
N GLY A 58 -114.64 151.50 -121.35
CA GLY A 58 -115.77 151.71 -122.30
C GLY A 58 -115.94 150.78 -123.54
N ASN A 59 -117.13 150.49 -124.09
CA ASN A 59 -118.52 150.90 -123.82
C ASN A 59 -119.51 150.23 -124.85
N LYS A 60 -120.72 149.85 -124.40
CA LYS A 60 -122.07 150.21 -124.95
C LYS A 60 -122.93 149.45 -125.98
N GLU A 61 -122.56 148.40 -126.71
CA GLU A 61 -123.53 147.76 -127.65
C GLU A 61 -124.33 146.57 -127.08
N LEU A 62 -123.93 146.02 -125.92
CA LEU A 62 -124.61 144.86 -125.30
C LEU A 62 -126.03 145.18 -124.74
N ASN A 63 -126.41 146.46 -124.67
CA ASN A 63 -127.61 146.91 -123.96
C ASN A 63 -128.92 146.76 -124.75
N GLU A 64 -128.89 146.55 -126.06
CA GLU A 64 -130.13 146.41 -126.86
C GLU A 64 -130.64 144.96 -126.94
N GLU A 65 -129.74 143.96 -126.93
CA GLU A 65 -130.12 142.53 -126.93
C GLU A 65 -130.78 142.09 -125.61
N ILE A 66 -130.45 142.78 -124.51
CA ILE A 66 -131.03 142.54 -123.18
C ILE A 66 -132.55 142.80 -123.18
N ALA A 67 -133.03 143.81 -123.90
CA ALA A 67 -134.45 144.17 -123.89
C ALA A 67 -135.33 143.13 -124.58
N ARG A 68 -134.81 142.44 -125.61
CA ARG A 68 -135.55 141.38 -126.32
C ARG A 68 -135.63 140.09 -125.49
N LEU A 69 -134.53 139.72 -124.84
CA LEU A 69 -134.49 138.59 -123.90
C LEU A 69 -135.42 138.82 -122.69
N GLN A 70 -135.64 140.06 -122.26
CA GLN A 70 -136.56 140.37 -121.16
C GLN A 70 -138.03 140.05 -121.46
N ALA A 71 -138.48 140.20 -122.71
CA ALA A 71 -139.85 139.88 -123.08
C ALA A 71 -140.11 138.36 -123.14
N GLU A 72 -139.15 137.58 -123.64
CA GLU A 72 -139.24 136.10 -123.66
C GLU A 72 -139.10 135.50 -122.25
N VAL A 73 -138.31 136.14 -121.38
CA VAL A 73 -138.26 135.80 -119.94
C VAL A 73 -139.61 136.03 -119.25
N ALA A 74 -140.42 137.01 -119.66
CA ALA A 74 -141.72 137.26 -119.06
C ALA A 74 -142.74 136.15 -119.40
N GLU A 75 -142.70 135.61 -120.61
CA GLU A 75 -143.57 134.48 -121.02
C GLU A 75 -143.13 133.16 -120.37
N LEU A 76 -141.82 132.91 -120.25
CA LEU A 76 -141.29 131.76 -119.50
C LEU A 76 -141.58 131.84 -117.99
N LYS A 77 -141.66 133.05 -117.42
CA LYS A 77 -142.08 133.25 -116.02
C LYS A 77 -143.51 132.79 -115.78
N LEU A 78 -144.42 133.02 -116.72
CA LEU A 78 -145.82 132.59 -116.61
C LEU A 78 -145.93 131.05 -116.60
N LYS A 79 -145.07 130.35 -117.36
CA LYS A 79 -145.06 128.88 -117.43
C LYS A 79 -144.36 128.22 -116.24
N ALA A 80 -143.39 128.89 -115.62
CA ALA A 80 -142.72 128.42 -114.41
C ALA A 80 -143.57 128.59 -113.12
N GLN A 81 -144.61 129.43 -113.16
CA GLN A 81 -145.41 129.77 -111.97
C GLN A 81 -146.67 128.89 -111.79
N LEU A 82 -146.93 127.95 -112.69
CA LEU A 82 -148.12 127.07 -112.69
C LEU A 82 -147.81 125.56 -112.53
N GLN A 83 -146.60 125.15 -112.09
CA GLN A 83 -146.29 123.77 -111.71
C GLN A 83 -145.59 123.67 -110.33
N PRO A 84 -146.31 123.32 -109.25
CA PRO A 84 -145.73 122.97 -107.95
C PRO A 84 -145.50 121.45 -107.71
N GLU A 85 -145.97 120.55 -108.58
CA GLU A 85 -145.96 119.10 -108.29
C GLU A 85 -144.60 118.39 -108.42
N THR A 86 -143.64 118.92 -109.18
CA THR A 86 -142.34 118.23 -109.39
C THR A 86 -141.32 118.45 -108.26
N LYS A 87 -141.52 119.44 -107.37
CA LYS A 87 -140.60 119.66 -106.24
C LYS A 87 -140.84 118.71 -105.07
N ASN A 88 -142.08 118.26 -104.87
CA ASN A 88 -142.43 117.39 -103.75
C ASN A 88 -141.92 115.95 -103.96
N GLU A 89 -141.91 115.45 -105.20
CA GLU A 89 -141.41 114.10 -105.51
C GLU A 89 -139.89 113.98 -105.31
N ASP A 90 -139.12 115.03 -105.65
CA ASP A 90 -137.68 115.09 -105.40
C ASP A 90 -137.34 115.17 -103.91
N GLU A 91 -138.15 115.88 -103.11
CA GLU A 91 -138.01 115.93 -101.64
C GLU A 91 -138.30 114.56 -101.00
N ASP A 92 -139.32 113.84 -101.45
CA ASP A 92 -139.67 112.50 -100.95
C ASP A 92 -138.63 111.43 -101.34
N LEU A 93 -138.06 111.51 -102.55
CA LEU A 93 -136.96 110.64 -102.99
C LEU A 93 -135.68 110.91 -102.21
N SER A 94 -135.36 112.19 -101.96
CA SER A 94 -134.24 112.60 -101.12
C SER A 94 -134.40 112.11 -99.68
N ALA A 95 -135.61 112.20 -99.12
CA ALA A 95 -135.91 111.69 -97.77
C ALA A 95 -135.76 110.17 -97.67
N LYS A 96 -136.23 109.40 -98.67
CA LYS A 96 -136.02 107.93 -98.73
C LYS A 96 -134.55 107.58 -98.91
N LEU A 97 -133.80 108.35 -99.69
CA LEU A 97 -132.37 108.14 -99.89
C LEU A 97 -131.60 108.43 -98.60
N ALA A 98 -131.96 109.48 -97.86
CA ALA A 98 -131.42 109.78 -96.53
C ALA A 98 -131.76 108.69 -95.51
N GLN A 99 -133.00 108.16 -95.52
CA GLN A 99 -133.38 107.07 -94.63
C GLN A 99 -132.60 105.77 -94.94
N VAL A 100 -132.45 105.42 -96.22
CA VAL A 100 -131.65 104.25 -96.63
C VAL A 100 -130.16 104.46 -96.30
N GLN A 101 -129.65 105.69 -96.40
CA GLN A 101 -128.30 106.04 -95.94
C GLN A 101 -128.18 105.88 -94.42
N GLU A 102 -129.14 106.35 -93.63
CA GLU A 102 -129.13 106.19 -92.17
C GLU A 102 -129.24 104.71 -91.76
N GLU A 103 -130.09 103.93 -92.43
CA GLU A 103 -130.20 102.48 -92.20
C GLU A 103 -128.91 101.76 -92.60
N ARG A 104 -128.28 102.13 -93.72
CA ARG A 104 -126.97 101.62 -94.13
C ARG A 104 -125.90 101.96 -93.11
N ASP A 105 -125.80 103.22 -92.72
CA ASP A 105 -124.83 103.69 -91.73
C ASP A 105 -125.04 102.96 -90.40
N ARG A 106 -126.29 102.74 -89.98
CA ARG A 106 -126.63 101.97 -88.79
C ARG A 106 -126.21 100.50 -88.90
N PHE A 107 -126.40 99.86 -90.05
CA PHE A 107 -125.94 98.48 -90.27
C PHE A 107 -124.42 98.39 -90.39
N GLU A 108 -123.76 99.38 -91.00
CA GLU A 108 -122.32 99.50 -91.07
C GLU A 108 -121.73 99.66 -89.67
N HIS A 109 -122.31 100.49 -88.81
CA HIS A 109 -121.89 100.61 -87.40
C HIS A 109 -122.10 99.30 -86.61
N GLN A 110 -123.20 98.57 -86.86
CA GLN A 110 -123.41 97.27 -86.23
C GLN A 110 -122.41 96.22 -86.73
N TYR A 111 -122.09 96.26 -88.02
CA TYR A 111 -121.08 95.39 -88.62
C TYR A 111 -119.69 95.71 -88.09
N ASP A 112 -119.30 96.99 -88.05
CA ASP A 112 -118.03 97.46 -87.50
C ASP A 112 -117.94 97.14 -86.00
N SER A 113 -119.01 97.31 -85.23
CA SER A 113 -119.04 96.94 -83.82
C SER A 113 -118.92 95.42 -83.61
N LEU A 114 -119.55 94.60 -84.47
CA LEU A 114 -119.38 93.16 -84.45
C LEU A 114 -117.99 92.74 -84.91
N LEU A 115 -117.40 93.45 -85.86
CA LEU A 115 -116.05 93.23 -86.34
C LEU A 115 -115.01 93.61 -85.27
N ASP A 116 -115.21 94.70 -84.54
CA ASP A 116 -114.42 95.09 -83.38
C ASP A 116 -114.56 94.08 -82.25
N ARG A 117 -115.77 93.57 -82.03
CA ARG A 117 -116.01 92.49 -81.07
C ARG A 117 -115.34 91.19 -81.52
N LEU A 118 -115.38 90.87 -82.81
CA LEU A 118 -114.71 89.69 -83.37
C LEU A 118 -113.19 89.85 -83.33
N SER A 119 -112.69 91.06 -83.57
CA SER A 119 -111.27 91.43 -83.51
C SER A 119 -110.75 91.36 -82.08
N SER A 120 -111.49 91.91 -81.11
CA SER A 120 -111.16 91.77 -79.68
C SER A 120 -111.28 90.33 -79.19
N MET A 121 -112.29 89.58 -79.64
CA MET A 121 -112.42 88.15 -79.35
C MET A 121 -111.24 87.37 -79.95
N LYS A 122 -110.84 87.67 -81.19
CA LYS A 122 -109.65 87.09 -81.83
C LYS A 122 -108.38 87.44 -81.06
N ALA A 123 -108.23 88.67 -80.59
CA ALA A 123 -107.10 89.08 -79.76
C ALA A 123 -107.06 88.34 -78.42
N VAL A 124 -108.22 88.14 -77.76
CA VAL A 124 -108.32 87.33 -76.55
C VAL A 124 -108.01 85.85 -76.83
N PHE A 125 -108.47 85.29 -77.94
CA PHE A 125 -108.14 83.91 -78.34
C PHE A 125 -106.66 83.75 -78.67
N SER A 126 -106.05 84.70 -79.38
CA SER A 126 -104.60 84.72 -79.61
C SER A 126 -103.84 84.78 -78.29
N LYS A 127 -104.23 85.69 -77.39
CA LYS A 127 -103.61 85.81 -76.07
C LYS A 127 -103.84 84.57 -75.19
N MET A 128 -105.00 83.94 -75.28
CA MET A 128 -105.31 82.70 -74.57
C MET A 128 -104.45 81.55 -75.11
N ARG A 129 -104.28 81.47 -76.42
CA ARG A 129 -103.39 80.51 -77.07
C ARG A 129 -101.93 80.73 -76.67
N GLU A 130 -101.44 81.98 -76.70
CA GLU A 130 -100.12 82.34 -76.20
C GLU A 130 -99.95 81.93 -74.74
N SER A 131 -100.92 82.23 -73.86
CA SER A 131 -100.87 81.83 -72.45
C SER A 131 -100.91 80.32 -72.24
N GLN A 132 -101.57 79.58 -73.14
CA GLN A 132 -101.61 78.13 -73.10
C GLN A 132 -100.26 77.53 -73.53
N GLU A 133 -99.65 78.08 -74.58
CA GLU A 133 -98.30 77.70 -75.03
C GLU A 133 -97.25 78.05 -73.96
N GLU A 134 -97.38 79.18 -73.29
CA GLU A 134 -96.54 79.54 -72.13
C GLU A 134 -96.75 78.59 -70.94
N LEU A 135 -97.99 78.21 -70.64
CA LEU A 135 -98.30 77.24 -69.58
C LEU A 135 -97.74 75.85 -69.90
N GLU A 136 -97.84 75.41 -71.15
CA GLU A 136 -97.25 74.14 -71.61
C GLU A 136 -95.72 74.18 -71.48
N SER A 137 -95.08 75.27 -71.90
CA SER A 137 -93.64 75.49 -71.71
C SER A 137 -93.24 75.48 -70.22
N CYS A 138 -94.02 76.11 -69.35
CA CYS A 138 -93.79 76.07 -67.90
C CYS A 138 -93.98 74.66 -67.32
N GLN A 139 -94.96 73.89 -67.81
CA GLN A 139 -95.17 72.51 -67.40
C GLN A 139 -94.02 71.60 -67.84
N ASP A 140 -93.49 71.79 -69.04
CA ASP A 140 -92.33 71.04 -69.53
C ASP A 140 -91.06 71.38 -68.74
N GLN A 141 -90.86 72.65 -68.41
CA GLN A 141 -89.78 73.06 -67.51
C GLN A 141 -89.94 72.46 -66.10
N LEU A 142 -91.16 72.45 -65.57
CA LEU A 142 -91.44 71.84 -64.26
C LEU A 142 -91.12 70.34 -64.28
N ARG A 143 -91.54 69.62 -65.33
CA ARG A 143 -91.22 68.19 -65.51
C ARG A 143 -89.72 67.94 -65.59
N GLU A 144 -89.00 68.79 -66.31
CA GLU A 144 -87.54 68.69 -66.39
C GLU A 144 -86.89 68.95 -65.02
N TYR A 145 -87.32 69.99 -64.29
CA TYR A 145 -86.84 70.23 -62.93
C TYR A 145 -87.21 69.12 -61.95
N GLU A 146 -88.38 68.49 -62.08
CA GLU A 146 -88.77 67.32 -61.28
C GLU A 146 -87.90 66.11 -61.60
N SER A 147 -87.63 65.84 -62.88
CA SER A 147 -86.71 64.79 -63.33
C SER A 147 -85.28 65.01 -62.82
N GLN A 148 -84.79 66.25 -62.91
CA GLN A 148 -83.48 66.63 -62.37
C GLN A 148 -83.42 66.49 -60.85
N ASN A 149 -84.46 66.92 -60.13
CA ASN A 149 -84.55 66.75 -58.68
C ASN A 149 -84.55 65.28 -58.27
N LEU A 150 -85.29 64.43 -58.98
CA LEU A 150 -85.26 62.98 -58.75
C LEU A 150 -83.86 62.40 -59.01
N SER A 151 -83.22 62.75 -60.13
CA SER A 151 -81.86 62.30 -60.44
C SER A 151 -80.83 62.76 -59.41
N LEU A 152 -80.92 64.01 -58.95
CA LEU A 152 -80.03 64.55 -57.91
C LEU A 152 -80.27 63.87 -56.56
N LYS A 153 -81.52 63.56 -56.23
CA LYS A 153 -81.88 62.83 -55.02
C LYS A 153 -81.33 61.40 -55.05
N ASP A 154 -81.46 60.69 -56.18
CA ASP A 154 -80.86 59.36 -56.34
C ASP A 154 -79.33 59.39 -56.24
N LYS A 155 -78.68 60.41 -56.82
CA LYS A 155 -77.24 60.63 -56.69
C LYS A 155 -76.83 60.92 -55.24
N LEU A 156 -77.61 61.75 -54.54
CA LEU A 156 -77.37 62.07 -53.12
C LEU A 156 -77.50 60.82 -52.25
N ASP A 157 -78.57 60.03 -52.44
CA ASP A 157 -78.80 58.79 -51.71
C ASP A 157 -77.68 57.76 -52.00
N SER A 158 -77.24 57.65 -53.25
CA SER A 158 -76.11 56.79 -53.63
C SER A 158 -74.80 57.25 -52.99
N ALA A 159 -74.50 58.55 -53.01
CA ALA A 159 -73.30 59.11 -52.39
C ALA A 159 -73.34 58.95 -50.86
N GLN A 160 -74.51 59.09 -50.25
CA GLN A 160 -74.72 58.87 -48.82
C GLN A 160 -74.46 57.41 -48.44
N ARG A 161 -74.98 56.44 -49.22
CA ARG A 161 -74.69 55.01 -49.00
C ARG A 161 -73.20 54.71 -49.12
N GLN A 162 -72.53 55.23 -50.14
CA GLN A 162 -71.08 55.06 -50.30
C GLN A 162 -70.29 55.69 -49.15
N SER A 163 -70.71 56.85 -48.65
CA SER A 163 -70.09 57.50 -47.50
C SER A 163 -70.25 56.66 -46.22
N GLU A 164 -71.44 56.09 -46.00
CA GLU A 164 -71.71 55.16 -44.88
C GLU A 164 -70.84 53.90 -44.97
N GLU A 165 -70.73 53.30 -46.16
CA GLU A 165 -69.89 52.13 -46.42
C GLU A 165 -68.41 52.43 -46.17
N LEU A 166 -67.89 53.55 -46.68
CA LEU A 166 -66.51 53.99 -46.44
C LEU A 166 -66.26 54.29 -44.96
N ARG A 167 -67.24 54.87 -44.26
CA ARG A 167 -67.15 55.11 -42.81
C ARG A 167 -67.08 53.80 -42.03
N ASN A 168 -67.92 52.83 -42.38
CA ASN A 168 -67.91 51.50 -41.77
C ASN A 168 -66.58 50.77 -42.03
N LEU A 169 -66.09 50.79 -43.27
CA LEU A 169 -64.80 50.20 -43.64
C LEU A 169 -63.63 50.88 -42.90
N THR A 170 -63.66 52.20 -42.77
CA THR A 170 -62.66 52.94 -41.98
C THR A 170 -62.72 52.54 -40.50
N GLY A 171 -63.93 52.33 -39.97
CA GLY A 171 -64.12 51.82 -38.61
C GLY A 171 -63.53 50.42 -38.40
N THR A 172 -63.80 49.48 -39.31
CA THR A 172 -63.24 48.12 -39.23
C THR A 172 -61.73 48.12 -39.39
N LEU A 173 -61.18 48.88 -40.35
CA LEU A 173 -59.74 48.99 -40.55
C LEU A 173 -59.04 49.60 -39.33
N ASN A 174 -59.63 50.61 -38.68
CA ASN A 174 -59.06 51.17 -37.45
C ASN A 174 -59.09 50.17 -36.29
N GLN A 175 -60.13 49.33 -36.21
CA GLN A 175 -60.20 48.27 -35.20
C GLN A 175 -59.15 47.18 -35.45
N GLU A 176 -58.94 46.79 -36.71
CA GLU A 176 -57.88 45.85 -37.10
C GLU A 176 -56.49 46.42 -36.84
N LEU A 177 -56.26 47.71 -37.15
CA LEU A 177 -55.00 48.40 -36.84
C LEU A 177 -54.75 48.43 -35.34
N SER A 178 -55.75 48.76 -34.52
CA SER A 178 -55.63 48.70 -33.06
C SER A 178 -55.30 47.30 -32.56
N GLY A 179 -55.93 46.26 -33.12
CA GLY A 179 -55.64 44.87 -32.78
C GLY A 179 -54.22 44.44 -33.17
N LEU A 180 -53.75 44.87 -34.34
CA LEU A 180 -52.38 44.64 -34.80
C LEU A 180 -51.36 45.37 -33.93
N ASP A 181 -51.65 46.60 -33.50
CA ASP A 181 -50.78 47.35 -32.58
C ASP A 181 -50.69 46.66 -31.22
N GLU A 182 -51.80 46.19 -30.66
CA GLU A 182 -51.82 45.40 -29.41
C GLU A 182 -51.01 44.10 -29.55
N GLU A 183 -51.17 43.38 -30.66
CA GLU A 183 -50.39 42.17 -30.95
C GLU A 183 -48.89 42.49 -31.09
N ASN A 184 -48.55 43.56 -31.78
CA ASN A 184 -47.17 43.98 -31.98
C ASN A 184 -46.52 44.40 -30.65
N GLU A 185 -47.24 45.11 -29.79
CA GLU A 185 -46.78 45.40 -28.43
C GLU A 185 -46.57 44.12 -27.61
N LYS A 186 -47.49 43.16 -27.70
CA LYS A 186 -47.37 41.87 -27.01
C LYS A 186 -46.15 41.07 -27.51
N LEU A 187 -45.96 41.01 -28.83
CA LEU A 187 -44.78 40.36 -29.44
C LEU A 187 -43.49 41.06 -29.03
N THR A 188 -43.48 42.39 -29.02
CA THR A 188 -42.32 43.18 -28.57
C THR A 188 -41.98 42.90 -27.11
N ARG A 189 -42.99 42.84 -26.22
CA ARG A 189 -42.79 42.45 -24.81
C ARG A 189 -42.22 41.04 -24.68
N ASN A 190 -42.81 40.07 -25.38
CA ASN A 190 -42.35 38.68 -25.36
C ASN A 190 -40.91 38.54 -25.89
N CYS A 191 -40.56 39.26 -26.97
CA CYS A 191 -39.20 39.28 -27.49
C CYS A 191 -38.22 39.87 -26.47
N SER A 192 -38.59 40.99 -25.83
CA SER A 192 -37.75 41.60 -24.79
C SER A 192 -37.55 40.67 -23.58
N GLU A 193 -38.60 39.98 -23.13
CA GLU A 193 -38.51 38.98 -22.07
C GLU A 193 -37.60 37.80 -22.46
N ALA A 194 -37.74 37.29 -23.68
CA ALA A 194 -36.89 36.23 -24.20
C ALA A 194 -35.43 36.66 -24.36
N GLU A 195 -35.17 37.91 -24.76
CA GLU A 195 -33.83 38.50 -24.80
C GLU A 195 -33.22 38.61 -23.40
N ASN A 196 -33.98 39.11 -22.42
CA ASN A 196 -33.54 39.19 -21.03
C ASN A 196 -33.23 37.80 -20.46
N ALA A 197 -34.09 36.81 -20.70
CA ALA A 197 -33.86 35.43 -20.29
C ALA A 197 -32.60 34.85 -20.95
N ASN A 198 -32.37 35.14 -22.24
CA ASN A 198 -31.15 34.75 -22.95
C ASN A 198 -29.88 35.39 -22.36
N VAL A 199 -29.95 36.66 -21.95
CA VAL A 199 -28.83 37.35 -21.29
C VAL A 199 -28.52 36.68 -19.96
N LEU A 200 -29.53 36.43 -19.12
CA LEU A 200 -29.37 35.74 -17.84
C LEU A 200 -28.78 34.33 -18.02
N LEU A 201 -29.31 33.54 -18.96
CA LEU A 201 -28.77 32.21 -19.27
C LEU A 201 -27.31 32.27 -19.75
N LYS A 202 -26.94 33.27 -20.56
CA LYS A 202 -25.54 33.46 -20.99
C LYS A 202 -24.63 33.80 -19.80
N GLU A 203 -25.10 34.59 -18.84
CA GLU A 203 -24.36 34.90 -17.62
C GLU A 203 -24.20 33.67 -16.72
N ASP A 204 -25.26 32.89 -16.55
CA ASP A 204 -25.24 31.63 -15.81
C ASP A 204 -24.27 30.62 -16.44
N ILE A 205 -24.29 30.46 -17.77
CA ILE A 205 -23.32 29.62 -18.49
C ILE A 205 -21.90 30.11 -18.25
N LYS A 206 -21.65 31.42 -18.30
CA LYS A 206 -20.32 31.99 -18.00
C LYS A 206 -19.90 31.72 -16.55
N ARG A 207 -20.83 31.83 -15.58
CA ARG A 207 -20.56 31.50 -14.17
C ARG A 207 -20.19 30.03 -14.01
N LEU A 208 -21.01 29.13 -14.54
CA LEU A 208 -20.78 27.69 -14.48
C LEU A 208 -19.47 27.26 -15.16
N LYS A 209 -19.12 27.88 -16.30
CA LYS A 209 -17.82 27.64 -16.95
C LYS A 209 -16.64 28.02 -16.05
N ARG A 210 -16.67 29.19 -15.40
CA ARG A 210 -15.62 29.59 -14.45
C ARG A 210 -15.54 28.66 -13.25
N GLU A 211 -16.69 28.24 -12.71
CA GLU A 211 -16.71 27.26 -11.61
C GLU A 211 -16.13 25.92 -12.02
N HIS A 212 -16.43 25.45 -13.24
CA HIS A 212 -15.86 24.23 -13.79
C HIS A 212 -14.34 24.36 -14.00
N GLU A 213 -13.88 25.45 -14.62
CA GLU A 213 -12.45 25.73 -14.81
C GLU A 213 -11.70 25.79 -13.47
N ASN A 214 -12.29 26.43 -12.45
CA ASN A 214 -11.72 26.46 -11.10
C ASN A 214 -11.63 25.07 -10.46
N LYS A 215 -12.70 24.27 -10.53
CA LYS A 215 -12.70 22.89 -10.01
C LYS A 215 -11.71 22.01 -10.77
N GLN A 216 -11.61 22.18 -12.08
CA GLN A 216 -10.65 21.46 -12.92
C GLN A 216 -9.21 21.83 -12.55
N GLY A 217 -8.92 23.12 -12.31
CA GLY A 217 -7.63 23.59 -11.81
C GLY A 217 -7.29 23.02 -10.43
N GLN A 218 -8.25 23.01 -9.50
CA GLN A 218 -8.08 22.38 -8.18
C GLN A 218 -7.80 20.89 -8.28
N LEU A 219 -8.53 20.16 -9.13
CA LEU A 219 -8.31 18.74 -9.34
C LEU A 219 -6.94 18.47 -9.99
N ALA A 220 -6.54 19.28 -10.98
CA ALA A 220 -5.23 19.18 -11.60
C ALA A 220 -4.09 19.38 -10.59
N ASN A 221 -4.19 20.42 -9.74
CA ASN A 221 -3.25 20.63 -8.65
C ASN A 221 -3.21 19.43 -7.69
N LYS A 222 -4.37 18.86 -7.36
CA LYS A 222 -4.43 17.70 -6.46
C LYS A 222 -3.81 16.44 -7.07
N VAL A 223 -3.99 16.22 -8.37
CA VAL A 223 -3.32 15.15 -9.10
C VAL A 223 -1.80 15.35 -9.07
N GLN A 224 -1.32 16.56 -9.34
CA GLN A 224 0.10 16.88 -9.28
C GLN A 224 0.70 16.67 -7.87
N GLU A 225 -0.02 17.07 -6.81
CA GLU A 225 0.38 16.79 -5.43
C GLU A 225 0.49 15.28 -5.17
N LEU A 226 -0.51 14.50 -5.61
CA LEU A 226 -0.50 13.05 -5.43
C LEU A 226 0.62 12.37 -6.23
N GLU A 227 0.92 12.84 -7.44
CA GLU A 227 2.05 12.37 -8.24
C GLU A 227 3.38 12.63 -7.55
N LEU A 228 3.55 13.81 -6.94
CA LEU A 228 4.75 14.15 -6.17
C LEU A 228 4.88 13.28 -4.92
N VAL A 229 3.79 13.07 -4.19
CA VAL A 229 3.75 12.16 -3.03
C VAL A 229 4.08 10.72 -3.45
N LEU A 230 3.53 10.23 -4.57
CA LEU A 230 3.85 8.90 -5.09
C LEU A 230 5.31 8.80 -5.53
N SER A 231 5.88 9.85 -6.12
CA SER A 231 7.30 9.90 -6.48
C SER A 231 8.18 9.82 -5.23
N ASN A 232 7.87 10.61 -4.20
CA ASN A 232 8.59 10.57 -2.93
C ASN A 232 8.47 9.20 -2.26
N PHE A 233 7.28 8.62 -2.20
CA PHE A 233 7.07 7.29 -1.64
C PHE A 233 7.84 6.21 -2.41
N LYS A 234 7.92 6.31 -3.74
CA LYS A 234 8.75 5.41 -4.56
C LYS A 234 10.24 5.56 -4.26
N GLN A 235 10.70 6.79 -4.04
CA GLN A 235 12.09 7.06 -3.66
C GLN A 235 12.40 6.48 -2.28
N ASP A 236 11.54 6.71 -1.28
CA ASP A 236 11.68 6.17 0.08
C ASP A 236 11.60 4.63 0.09
N ALA A 237 10.70 4.05 -0.71
CA ALA A 237 10.63 2.60 -0.89
C ALA A 237 11.90 2.06 -1.56
N GLY A 238 12.50 2.82 -2.47
CA GLY A 238 13.79 2.50 -3.08
C GLY A 238 14.95 2.51 -2.09
N SER A 239 15.07 3.56 -1.27
CA SER A 239 16.13 3.69 -0.26
C SER A 239 15.99 2.64 0.85
N THR A 240 14.77 2.41 1.36
CA THR A 240 14.53 1.37 2.36
C THR A 240 14.80 -0.03 1.81
N LYS A 241 14.54 -0.28 0.52
CA LYS A 241 14.91 -1.54 -0.14
C LYS A 241 16.43 -1.69 -0.23
N GLU A 242 17.16 -0.64 -0.60
CA GLU A 242 18.63 -0.66 -0.64
C GLU A 242 19.22 -0.91 0.76
N GLU A 243 18.71 -0.23 1.79
CA GLU A 243 19.09 -0.46 3.19
C GLU A 243 18.78 -1.90 3.64
N LEU A 244 17.64 -2.46 3.23
CA LEU A 244 17.29 -3.85 3.52
C LEU A 244 18.25 -4.82 2.82
N GLU A 245 18.58 -4.60 1.56
CA GLU A 245 19.56 -5.41 0.83
C GLU A 245 20.94 -5.36 1.50
N ASP A 246 21.39 -4.18 1.93
CA ASP A 246 22.64 -3.99 2.66
C ASP A 246 22.64 -4.72 4.01
N THR A 247 21.56 -4.61 4.79
CA THR A 247 21.44 -5.31 6.08
C THR A 247 21.39 -6.82 5.90
N VAL A 248 20.67 -7.32 4.89
CA VAL A 248 20.65 -8.75 4.53
C VAL A 248 22.06 -9.23 4.17
N GLN A 249 22.80 -8.49 3.34
CA GLN A 249 24.18 -8.86 3.01
C GLN A 249 25.10 -8.86 4.24
N ARG A 250 24.95 -7.89 5.15
CA ARG A 250 25.71 -7.85 6.42
C ARG A 250 25.35 -9.03 7.31
N LEU A 251 24.08 -9.39 7.39
CA LEU A 251 23.60 -10.53 8.18
C LEU A 251 24.15 -11.83 7.60
N GLN A 252 24.09 -12.03 6.28
CA GLN A 252 24.65 -13.21 5.61
C GLN A 252 26.17 -13.32 5.82
N LYS A 253 26.93 -12.21 5.76
CA LYS A 253 28.36 -12.20 6.09
C LYS A 253 28.59 -12.64 7.54
N THR A 254 27.81 -12.12 8.48
CA THR A 254 27.89 -12.45 9.91
C THR A 254 27.54 -13.91 10.16
N GLU A 255 26.50 -14.44 9.52
CA GLU A 255 26.09 -15.85 9.57
C GLU A 255 27.21 -16.77 9.06
N SER A 256 27.85 -16.39 7.94
CA SER A 256 28.98 -17.15 7.39
C SER A 256 30.19 -17.14 8.33
N ALA A 257 30.46 -16.02 9.00
CA ALA A 257 31.53 -15.89 9.99
C ALA A 257 31.22 -16.71 11.25
N LYS A 258 29.97 -16.65 11.74
CA LYS A 258 29.47 -17.47 12.84
C LYS A 258 29.62 -18.96 12.52
N SER A 259 29.22 -19.40 11.33
CA SER A 259 29.38 -20.80 10.90
C SER A 259 30.86 -21.23 10.85
N LYS A 260 31.78 -20.36 10.42
CA LYS A 260 33.22 -20.64 10.49
C LYS A 260 33.71 -20.78 11.93
N ILE A 261 33.32 -19.86 12.81
CA ILE A 261 33.67 -19.91 14.24
C ILE A 261 33.08 -21.16 14.89
N GLU A 262 31.85 -21.56 14.57
CA GLU A 262 31.24 -22.80 15.08
C GLU A 262 32.01 -24.04 14.61
N LYS A 263 32.48 -24.08 13.35
CA LYS A 263 33.35 -25.14 12.85
C LYS A 263 34.71 -25.17 13.54
N GLU A 264 35.31 -24.00 13.77
CA GLU A 264 36.56 -23.88 14.52
C GLU A 264 36.38 -24.32 15.97
N LEU A 265 35.30 -23.91 16.63
CA LEU A 265 34.97 -24.27 18.01
C LEU A 265 34.71 -25.77 18.14
N THR A 266 33.97 -26.37 17.22
CA THR A 266 33.76 -27.83 17.19
C THR A 266 35.08 -28.57 16.95
N SER A 267 35.92 -28.12 16.03
CA SER A 267 37.28 -28.68 15.82
C SER A 267 38.15 -28.57 17.07
N LEU A 268 38.18 -27.40 17.72
CA LEU A 268 38.91 -27.17 18.97
C LEU A 268 38.38 -28.05 20.10
N LYS A 269 37.05 -28.23 20.19
CA LYS A 269 36.44 -29.11 21.18
C LYS A 269 36.84 -30.57 20.96
N VAL A 270 36.85 -31.05 19.71
CA VAL A 270 37.37 -32.38 19.38
C VAL A 270 38.85 -32.51 19.75
N GLN A 271 39.68 -31.54 19.40
CA GLN A 271 41.10 -31.54 19.79
C GLN A 271 41.31 -31.54 21.31
N LEU A 272 40.47 -30.81 22.05
CA LEU A 272 40.51 -30.79 23.51
C LEU A 272 40.09 -32.15 24.08
N GLU A 273 39.01 -32.76 23.57
CA GLU A 273 38.55 -34.09 23.98
C GLU A 273 39.60 -35.17 23.65
N GLU A 274 40.23 -35.11 22.47
CA GLU A 274 41.34 -35.97 22.08
C GLU A 274 42.55 -35.78 23.00
N GLY A 275 42.94 -34.54 23.28
CA GLY A 275 44.04 -34.22 24.19
C GLY A 275 43.76 -34.66 25.63
N GLN A 276 42.53 -34.50 26.12
CA GLN A 276 42.09 -35.00 27.42
C GLN A 276 42.11 -36.53 27.46
N ALA A 277 41.64 -37.21 26.42
CA ALA A 277 41.69 -38.66 26.32
C ALA A 277 43.14 -39.18 26.26
N GLU A 278 44.04 -38.48 25.58
CA GLU A 278 45.47 -38.80 25.57
C GLU A 278 46.10 -38.59 26.96
N TYR A 279 45.74 -37.51 27.65
CA TYR A 279 46.17 -37.25 29.03
C TYR A 279 45.71 -38.34 29.98
N LEU A 280 44.43 -38.74 29.93
CA LEU A 280 43.87 -39.82 30.73
C LEU A 280 44.56 -41.16 30.43
N LYS A 281 44.86 -41.45 29.16
CA LYS A 281 45.65 -42.65 28.78
C LYS A 281 47.05 -42.58 29.38
N LYS A 282 47.73 -41.43 29.30
CA LYS A 282 49.06 -41.24 29.89
C LYS A 282 49.02 -41.43 31.41
N ASP A 283 48.06 -40.84 32.10
CA ASP A 283 47.90 -41.05 33.55
C ASP A 283 47.61 -42.52 33.87
N ALA A 284 46.71 -43.18 33.16
CA ALA A 284 46.47 -44.62 33.36
C ALA A 284 47.74 -45.46 33.12
N THR A 285 48.60 -45.09 32.16
CA THR A 285 49.90 -45.77 31.97
C THR A 285 50.90 -45.45 33.07
N LYS A 286 50.90 -44.21 33.60
CA LYS A 286 51.71 -43.86 34.77
C LYS A 286 51.24 -44.60 36.01
N ASP A 287 49.94 -44.69 36.24
CA ASP A 287 49.35 -45.43 37.36
C ASP A 287 49.73 -46.91 37.29
N LYS A 288 49.64 -47.53 36.11
CA LYS A 288 50.14 -48.90 35.88
C LYS A 288 51.63 -49.03 36.16
N LEU A 289 52.45 -48.07 35.72
CA LEU A 289 53.88 -48.07 36.00
C LEU A 289 54.16 -47.90 37.49
N ILE A 290 53.42 -47.03 38.17
CA ILE A 290 53.49 -46.84 39.62
C ILE A 290 53.09 -48.14 40.33
N GLU A 291 52.03 -48.82 39.90
CA GLU A 291 51.59 -50.10 40.43
C GLU A 291 52.66 -51.18 40.21
N GLU A 292 53.23 -51.30 39.01
CA GLU A 292 54.35 -52.20 38.72
C GLU A 292 55.59 -51.90 39.58
N LEU A 293 55.95 -50.62 39.74
CA LEU A 293 57.06 -50.20 40.59
C LEU A 293 56.77 -50.46 42.07
N THR A 294 55.54 -50.26 42.51
CA THR A 294 55.10 -50.54 43.89
C THR A 294 55.13 -52.03 44.17
N ASN A 295 54.63 -52.87 43.26
CA ASN A 295 54.69 -54.33 43.37
C ASN A 295 56.15 -54.83 43.37
N LYS A 296 57.02 -54.25 42.52
CA LYS A 296 58.46 -54.55 42.54
C LYS A 296 59.09 -54.14 43.88
N LEU A 297 58.75 -52.98 44.41
CA LEU A 297 59.25 -52.49 45.69
C LEU A 297 58.75 -53.34 46.86
N GLU A 298 57.49 -53.76 46.85
CA GLU A 298 56.94 -54.66 47.86
C GLU A 298 57.57 -56.06 47.77
N GLY A 299 57.81 -56.57 46.56
CA GLY A 299 58.53 -57.81 46.32
C GLY A 299 60.00 -57.77 46.75
N THR A 300 60.70 -56.67 46.52
CA THR A 300 62.08 -56.51 47.03
C THR A 300 62.08 -56.31 48.54
N GLN A 301 61.08 -55.62 49.10
CA GLN A 301 60.97 -55.42 50.54
C GLN A 301 60.58 -56.70 51.29
N SER A 302 59.77 -57.58 50.70
CA SER A 302 59.47 -58.91 51.26
C SER A 302 60.71 -59.82 51.19
N SER A 303 61.41 -59.85 50.06
CA SER A 303 62.69 -60.56 49.95
C SER A 303 63.76 -60.01 50.89
N LEU A 304 63.80 -58.68 51.11
CA LEU A 304 64.68 -58.05 52.10
C LEU A 304 64.30 -58.49 53.52
N LYS A 305 63.01 -58.54 53.86
CA LYS A 305 62.56 -59.07 55.16
C LYS A 305 62.94 -60.54 55.34
N GLU A 306 62.73 -61.37 54.33
CA GLU A 306 63.08 -62.79 54.36
C GLU A 306 64.58 -63.00 54.52
N THR A 307 65.41 -62.28 53.75
CA THR A 307 66.87 -62.30 53.91
C THR A 307 67.31 -61.74 55.26
N GLN A 308 66.62 -60.74 55.81
CA GLN A 308 66.88 -60.20 57.14
C GLN A 308 66.51 -61.20 58.24
N GLU A 309 65.40 -61.92 58.12
CA GLU A 309 65.02 -63.01 59.03
C GLU A 309 66.02 -64.16 58.98
N ILE A 310 66.47 -64.55 57.77
CA ILE A 310 67.53 -65.55 57.60
C ILE A 310 68.83 -65.06 58.24
N LEU A 311 69.20 -63.79 58.05
CA LEU A 311 70.39 -63.19 58.67
C LEU A 311 70.28 -63.18 60.20
N GLU A 312 69.12 -62.82 60.75
CA GLU A 312 68.86 -62.82 62.20
C GLU A 312 68.93 -64.25 62.77
N SER A 313 68.34 -65.23 62.07
CA SER A 313 68.43 -66.64 62.47
C SER A 313 69.86 -67.18 62.39
N SER A 314 70.63 -66.76 61.38
CA SER A 314 72.01 -67.16 61.21
C SER A 314 72.90 -66.51 62.27
N LYS A 315 72.63 -65.25 62.63
CA LYS A 315 73.30 -64.57 63.75
C LYS A 315 73.00 -65.27 65.07
N SER A 316 71.74 -65.58 65.35
CA SER A 316 71.34 -66.32 66.56
C SER A 316 72.01 -67.70 66.63
N ALA A 317 72.15 -68.39 65.50
CA ALA A 317 72.89 -69.66 65.41
C ALA A 317 74.40 -69.49 65.66
N VAL A 318 74.99 -68.38 65.21
CA VAL A 318 76.40 -68.05 65.48
C VAL A 318 76.62 -67.71 66.96
N ASP A 319 75.72 -66.94 67.58
CA ASP A 319 75.81 -66.57 69.00
C ASP A 319 75.66 -67.80 69.92
N THR A 320 74.78 -68.74 69.57
CA THR A 320 74.67 -70.03 70.28
C THR A 320 75.91 -70.90 70.09
N MET A 321 76.48 -70.98 68.88
CA MET A 321 77.77 -71.64 68.66
C MET A 321 78.91 -70.97 69.45
N ALA A 322 78.93 -69.65 69.55
CA ALA A 322 79.94 -68.94 70.35
C ALA A 322 79.82 -69.26 71.84
N ALA A 323 78.59 -69.39 72.37
CA ALA A 323 78.34 -69.81 73.74
C ALA A 323 78.83 -71.26 74.01
N ASP A 324 78.58 -72.18 73.09
CA ASP A 324 79.04 -73.58 73.18
C ASP A 324 80.57 -73.68 73.14
N VAL A 325 81.24 -72.85 72.34
CA VAL A 325 82.71 -72.76 72.31
C VAL A 325 83.26 -72.30 73.67
N SER A 326 82.63 -71.30 74.30
CA SER A 326 83.03 -70.84 75.63
C SER A 326 82.87 -71.93 76.70
N GLN A 327 81.79 -72.74 76.65
CA GLN A 327 81.64 -73.90 77.53
C GLN A 327 82.72 -74.96 77.30
N LYS A 328 83.12 -75.17 76.04
CA LYS A 328 84.18 -76.14 75.70
C LYS A 328 85.56 -75.69 76.22
N GLU A 329 85.86 -74.40 76.18
CA GLU A 329 87.09 -73.85 76.77
C GLU A 329 87.14 -74.03 78.29
N ALA A 330 86.01 -73.82 78.98
CA ALA A 330 85.92 -74.06 80.44
C ALA A 330 86.17 -75.53 80.80
N LEU A 331 85.56 -76.47 80.07
CA LEU A 331 85.79 -77.91 80.25
C LEU A 331 87.23 -78.32 79.91
N GLN A 332 87.86 -77.68 78.92
CA GLN A 332 89.27 -77.91 78.60
C GLN A 332 90.21 -77.46 79.74
N GLN A 333 89.90 -76.34 80.39
CA GLN A 333 90.64 -75.85 81.54
C GLN A 333 90.51 -76.82 82.73
N GLU A 334 89.29 -77.31 83.00
CA GLU A 334 89.03 -78.31 84.04
C GLU A 334 89.80 -79.62 83.77
N CYS A 335 89.84 -80.09 82.51
CA CYS A 335 90.62 -81.27 82.14
C CYS A 335 92.13 -81.08 82.35
N LYS A 336 92.67 -79.89 82.08
CA LYS A 336 94.08 -79.57 82.35
C LYS A 336 94.39 -79.57 83.84
N GLU A 337 93.51 -79.01 84.67
CA GLU A 337 93.70 -79.05 86.13
C GLU A 337 93.64 -80.47 86.68
N LYS A 338 92.67 -81.29 86.23
CA LYS A 338 92.60 -82.71 86.59
C LYS A 338 93.83 -83.49 86.11
N ALA A 339 94.34 -83.23 84.91
CA ALA A 339 95.58 -83.83 84.41
C ALA A 339 96.80 -83.43 85.25
N LEU A 340 96.87 -82.19 85.73
CA LEU A 340 97.96 -81.69 86.58
C LEU A 340 97.89 -82.31 87.99
N GLN A 341 96.68 -82.54 88.51
CA GLN A 341 96.44 -83.25 89.76
C GLN A 341 96.83 -84.74 89.65
N ILE A 342 96.52 -85.38 88.51
CA ILE A 342 97.02 -86.74 88.18
C ILE A 342 98.55 -86.75 88.09
N GLY A 343 99.16 -85.71 87.52
CA GLY A 343 100.62 -85.55 87.47
C GLY A 343 101.24 -85.48 88.87
N LYS A 344 100.64 -84.70 89.79
CA LYS A 344 101.08 -84.63 91.20
C LYS A 344 100.95 -85.97 91.93
N LEU A 345 99.80 -86.64 91.82
CA LEU A 345 99.57 -87.95 92.44
C LEU A 345 100.50 -89.03 91.88
N ARG A 346 100.79 -89.00 90.56
CA ARG A 346 101.81 -89.87 89.96
C ARG A 346 103.20 -89.59 90.52
N HIS A 347 103.57 -88.33 90.72
CA HIS A 347 104.88 -88.00 91.26
C HIS A 347 105.03 -88.39 92.74
N GLU A 348 103.97 -88.20 93.54
CA GLU A 348 103.90 -88.70 94.92
C GLU A 348 103.98 -90.23 94.98
N ALA A 349 103.30 -90.94 94.09
CA ALA A 349 103.39 -92.41 94.01
C ALA A 349 104.80 -92.89 93.63
N ILE A 350 105.50 -92.17 92.74
CA ILE A 350 106.90 -92.45 92.38
C ILE A 350 107.81 -92.22 93.59
N ILE A 351 107.66 -91.10 94.31
CA ILE A 351 108.44 -90.80 95.52
C ILE A 351 108.20 -91.86 96.61
N LEU A 352 106.96 -92.29 96.81
CA LEU A 352 106.61 -93.34 97.78
C LEU A 352 107.27 -94.69 97.45
N ASN A 353 107.36 -95.04 96.16
CA ASN A 353 108.05 -96.24 95.70
C ASN A 353 109.57 -96.17 95.94
N GLU A 354 110.15 -94.97 95.87
CA GLU A 354 111.55 -94.73 96.22
C GLU A 354 111.80 -94.88 97.73
N HIS A 355 110.88 -94.39 98.58
CA HIS A 355 110.92 -94.62 100.03
C HIS A 355 110.81 -96.11 100.38
N LEU A 356 109.95 -96.85 99.67
CA LEU A 356 109.77 -98.30 99.85
C LEU A 356 111.02 -99.09 99.40
N THR A 357 111.68 -98.65 98.32
CA THR A 357 112.94 -99.23 97.84
C THR A 357 114.09 -98.96 98.82
N LYS A 358 114.17 -97.75 99.40
CA LYS A 358 115.14 -97.41 100.47
C LYS A 358 114.88 -98.21 101.76
N ALA A 359 113.62 -98.47 102.11
CA ALA A 359 113.26 -99.33 103.25
C ALA A 359 113.63 -100.81 103.01
N LEU A 360 113.45 -101.34 101.79
CA LEU A 360 113.86 -102.69 101.42
C LEU A 360 115.39 -102.87 101.42
N ALA A 361 116.16 -101.85 101.03
CA ALA A 361 117.62 -101.88 101.09
C ALA A 361 118.15 -101.92 102.54
N LEU A 362 117.44 -101.31 103.49
CA LEU A 362 117.75 -101.35 104.93
C LEU A 362 117.37 -102.69 105.58
N LEU A 363 116.31 -103.34 105.10
CA LEU A 363 115.86 -104.67 105.56
C LEU A 363 116.77 -105.82 105.09
N LYS A 364 117.53 -105.64 104.01
CA LYS A 364 118.46 -106.68 103.50
C LYS A 364 119.80 -106.73 104.25
N ARG A 365 120.08 -105.79 105.16
CA ARG A 365 121.32 -105.73 105.96
C ARG A 365 121.19 -106.30 107.38
N SER A 366 120.04 -106.90 107.74
CA SER A 366 119.76 -107.34 109.11
C SER A 366 119.27 -108.79 109.23
N ASN A 367 119.75 -109.72 108.40
CA ASN A 367 119.48 -111.15 108.60
C ASN A 367 120.74 -112.00 108.42
N ASP A 368 121.52 -112.07 109.50
CA ASP A 368 122.63 -113.00 109.76
C ASP A 368 122.16 -114.09 110.75
N SER A 369 122.63 -115.34 110.59
CA SER A 369 123.11 -116.29 111.63
C SER A 369 122.79 -117.77 111.35
N GLU A 370 123.83 -118.59 111.18
CA GLU A 370 124.03 -119.85 111.92
C GLU A 370 125.48 -120.37 111.72
N SER A 371 126.23 -120.46 112.81
CA SER A 371 127.63 -120.90 112.90
C SER A 371 127.77 -121.99 113.97
N VAL A 372 128.72 -122.93 113.81
CA VAL A 372 129.11 -123.90 114.87
C VAL A 372 130.64 -124.01 114.97
N ASP A 373 131.12 -124.12 116.20
CA ASP A 373 132.49 -123.91 116.68
C ASP A 373 133.37 -125.17 116.70
N LYS A 374 134.66 -125.03 116.38
CA LYS A 374 135.53 -126.14 115.92
C LYS A 374 136.26 -126.92 117.03
N GLU A 375 136.45 -126.36 118.22
CA GLU A 375 137.24 -127.01 119.27
C GLU A 375 136.47 -128.11 120.03
N LEU A 376 135.16 -127.95 120.22
CA LEU A 376 134.33 -128.94 120.92
C LEU A 376 134.22 -130.26 120.16
N ILE A 377 134.13 -130.18 118.83
CA ILE A 377 134.04 -131.33 117.92
C ILE A 377 135.34 -132.14 117.89
N SER A 378 136.48 -131.46 117.97
CA SER A 378 137.81 -132.11 117.93
C SER A 378 138.03 -133.02 119.14
N ASN A 379 137.63 -132.58 120.35
CA ASN A 379 137.74 -133.40 121.55
C ASN A 379 136.80 -134.62 121.52
N LEU A 380 135.58 -134.43 121.01
CA LEU A 380 134.57 -135.50 120.90
C LEU A 380 135.03 -136.59 119.91
N LEU A 381 135.73 -136.21 118.83
CA LEU A 381 136.31 -137.12 117.85
C LEU A 381 137.49 -137.93 118.41
N ILE A 382 138.35 -137.31 119.22
CA ILE A 382 139.51 -137.98 119.85
C ILE A 382 139.03 -139.07 120.83
N SER A 383 138.01 -138.76 121.65
CA SER A 383 137.41 -139.74 122.57
C SER A 383 136.86 -140.96 121.83
N PHE A 384 136.21 -140.74 120.67
CA PHE A 384 135.65 -141.82 119.85
C PHE A 384 136.72 -142.79 119.29
N VAL A 385 137.93 -142.29 119.00
CA VAL A 385 139.02 -143.12 118.46
C VAL A 385 139.72 -143.93 119.55
N ALA A 386 139.77 -143.42 120.78
CA ALA A 386 140.43 -144.09 121.90
C ALA A 386 139.65 -145.33 122.43
N ILE A 387 138.34 -145.42 122.17
CA ILE A 387 137.50 -146.52 122.65
C ILE A 387 137.60 -147.75 121.71
N PRO A 388 137.94 -148.96 122.25
CA PRO A 388 138.05 -150.19 121.47
C PRO A 388 136.70 -150.67 120.88
N ARG A 389 136.79 -151.36 119.74
CA ARG A 389 135.71 -151.58 118.76
C ARG A 389 134.52 -152.49 119.19
N ALA A 390 134.45 -152.97 120.44
CA ALA A 390 133.38 -153.85 120.93
C ALA A 390 132.68 -153.34 122.20
N ASP A 391 132.93 -152.07 122.60
CA ASP A 391 132.34 -151.48 123.79
C ASP A 391 131.05 -150.70 123.44
N PRO A 392 129.90 -151.00 124.07
CA PRO A 392 128.65 -150.28 123.84
C PRO A 392 128.77 -148.76 124.06
N LYS A 393 129.74 -148.29 124.85
CA LYS A 393 129.97 -146.85 125.09
C LYS A 393 130.35 -146.05 123.84
N LYS A 394 130.82 -146.72 122.78
CA LYS A 394 131.18 -146.05 121.53
C LYS A 394 129.96 -145.49 120.79
N PHE A 395 128.80 -146.13 120.93
CA PHE A 395 127.55 -145.68 120.31
C PHE A 395 126.97 -144.46 121.02
N GLU A 396 127.02 -144.39 122.36
CA GLU A 396 126.56 -143.20 123.11
C GLU A 396 127.35 -141.94 122.76
N VAL A 397 128.67 -142.05 122.58
CA VAL A 397 129.49 -140.90 122.18
C VAL A 397 129.14 -140.47 120.76
N LEU A 398 128.89 -141.41 119.83
CA LEU A 398 128.49 -141.10 118.46
C LEU A 398 127.10 -140.44 118.39
N GLU A 399 126.18 -140.86 119.26
CA GLU A 399 124.85 -140.28 119.40
C GLU A 399 124.91 -138.83 119.91
N LEU A 400 125.81 -138.55 120.88
CA LEU A 400 126.08 -137.19 121.35
C LEU A 400 126.66 -136.28 120.27
N ILE A 401 127.55 -136.79 119.40
CA ILE A 401 128.07 -136.01 118.26
C ILE A 401 126.92 -135.63 117.32
N SER A 402 126.01 -136.57 117.05
CA SER A 402 124.90 -136.37 116.12
C SER A 402 123.92 -135.29 116.61
N SER A 403 123.65 -135.24 117.91
CA SER A 403 122.75 -134.26 118.50
C SER A 403 123.34 -132.86 118.50
N PHE A 404 124.65 -132.71 118.65
CA PHE A 404 125.29 -131.39 118.73
C PHE A 404 125.58 -130.76 117.37
N LEU A 405 125.77 -131.60 116.34
CA LEU A 405 125.98 -131.13 114.96
C LEU A 405 124.71 -131.08 114.13
N ASN A 406 123.55 -131.27 114.77
CA ASN A 406 122.24 -131.41 114.12
C ASN A 406 122.34 -132.28 112.88
N TRP A 407 122.88 -133.50 113.03
CA TRP A 407 122.98 -134.41 111.91
C TRP A 407 121.58 -134.74 111.41
N ASP A 408 121.32 -134.31 110.17
CA ASP A 408 120.17 -134.73 109.40
C ASP A 408 120.16 -136.26 109.28
N ASP A 409 118.99 -136.87 109.10
CA ASP A 409 118.82 -138.32 109.21
C ASP A 409 119.69 -139.09 108.18
N ASP A 410 120.04 -138.46 107.05
CA ASP A 410 121.05 -138.95 106.11
C ASP A 410 122.47 -139.06 106.72
N LYS A 411 122.89 -138.07 107.52
CA LYS A 411 124.23 -138.06 108.13
C LYS A 411 124.32 -139.08 109.26
N LYS A 412 123.24 -139.23 110.05
CA LYS A 412 123.14 -140.31 111.05
C LYS A 412 123.20 -141.68 110.40
N GLN A 413 122.62 -141.82 109.21
CA GLN A 413 122.68 -143.04 108.42
C GLN A 413 124.11 -143.37 107.96
N GLN A 414 124.86 -142.36 107.49
CA GLN A 414 126.24 -142.54 107.03
C GLN A 414 127.24 -142.85 108.17
N ALA A 415 126.94 -142.38 109.39
CA ALA A 415 127.72 -142.69 110.58
C ALA A 415 127.42 -144.08 111.18
N GLY A 416 126.43 -144.80 110.64
CA GLY A 416 126.05 -146.14 111.09
C GLY A 416 125.12 -146.16 112.31
N LEU A 417 124.52 -145.03 112.68
CA LEU A 417 123.46 -145.00 113.70
C LEU A 417 122.12 -145.51 113.14
N ILE A 418 121.92 -145.44 111.83
CA ILE A 418 120.66 -145.81 111.16
C ILE A 418 120.98 -146.60 109.87
N LEU A 419 120.22 -147.65 109.58
CA LEU A 419 120.45 -148.54 108.43
C LEU A 419 119.43 -148.28 107.31
N SER A 420 119.86 -147.83 106.11
CA SER A 420 119.42 -148.33 104.78
C SER A 420 119.27 -147.33 103.63
N ALA A 421 120.05 -147.60 102.58
CA ALA A 421 119.67 -147.57 101.17
C ALA A 421 119.50 -146.20 100.47
N ASN A 422 120.66 -145.57 100.26
CA ASN A 422 121.14 -145.08 98.96
C ASN A 422 120.36 -143.94 98.25
N GLY A 423 120.93 -142.73 98.30
CA GLY A 423 120.96 -141.80 97.17
C GLY A 423 119.86 -140.73 97.18
N ILE A 424 119.90 -139.78 98.12
CA ILE A 424 120.58 -138.48 98.04
C ILE A 424 119.93 -137.45 97.08
N ARG A 425 119.17 -136.57 97.76
CA ARG A 425 119.15 -135.08 97.76
C ARG A 425 118.86 -134.35 96.44
N SER A 426 117.74 -133.63 96.35
CA SER A 426 117.37 -132.44 97.13
C SER A 426 118.32 -131.27 96.89
N THR A 427 117.90 -130.38 95.99
CA THR A 427 118.11 -128.94 96.12
C THR A 427 116.81 -128.21 95.76
N SER A 428 116.50 -127.24 96.62
CA SER A 428 115.88 -125.94 96.39
C SER A 428 114.72 -125.73 95.40
N SER A 429 113.83 -124.86 95.87
CA SER A 429 113.15 -123.79 95.14
C SER A 429 111.73 -124.06 94.67
N GLY A 430 110.78 -123.47 95.42
CA GLY A 430 109.79 -122.59 94.84
C GLY A 430 108.39 -123.15 94.55
N SER A 431 107.41 -122.25 94.78
CA SER A 431 106.22 -122.00 93.96
C SER A 431 104.85 -122.47 94.47
N ARG A 432 103.85 -121.64 94.09
CA ARG A 432 102.47 -121.95 93.62
C ARG A 432 101.23 -121.68 94.51
N THR A 433 100.42 -120.71 94.05
CA THR A 433 99.00 -120.82 93.63
C THR A 433 97.93 -121.42 94.56
N GLN A 434 96.87 -120.66 94.84
CA GLN A 434 95.50 -121.13 95.11
C GLN A 434 94.48 -119.99 94.88
N ASN A 435 93.86 -119.87 93.69
CA ASN A 435 92.45 -119.43 93.57
C ASN A 435 91.82 -119.83 92.22
N PHE A 436 92.37 -120.89 91.62
CA PHE A 436 91.90 -121.59 90.44
C PHE A 436 90.70 -122.51 90.75
N VAL A 437 90.25 -122.58 92.01
CA VAL A 437 89.35 -123.65 92.48
C VAL A 437 87.87 -123.25 92.48
N SER A 438 87.48 -121.99 92.71
CA SER A 438 86.05 -121.64 92.82
C SER A 438 85.36 -121.31 91.48
N LEU A 439 86.08 -120.69 90.52
CA LEU A 439 85.56 -120.50 89.16
C LEU A 439 85.53 -121.82 88.36
N TRP A 440 86.31 -122.82 88.80
CA TRP A 440 86.17 -124.19 88.33
C TRP A 440 84.89 -124.89 88.84
N THR A 441 84.31 -124.47 89.97
CA THR A 441 83.10 -125.09 90.50
C THR A 441 81.84 -124.71 89.72
N GLU A 442 81.70 -123.45 89.31
CA GLU A 442 80.52 -122.99 88.55
C GLU A 442 80.56 -123.42 87.07
N PHE A 443 81.75 -123.61 86.50
CA PHE A 443 81.88 -124.15 85.15
C PHE A 443 81.60 -125.67 85.09
N LEU A 444 82.01 -126.43 86.11
CA LEU A 444 81.68 -127.86 86.23
C LEU A 444 80.18 -128.14 86.48
N GLU A 445 79.44 -127.17 87.02
CA GLU A 445 77.98 -127.27 87.18
C GLU A 445 77.23 -126.95 85.88
N LYS A 446 77.86 -126.22 84.94
CA LYS A 446 77.24 -125.85 83.65
C LYS A 446 77.49 -126.86 82.51
N GLU A 447 78.44 -127.78 82.63
CA GLU A 447 78.64 -128.89 81.68
C GLU A 447 78.27 -130.28 82.21
N SER A 448 77.86 -130.43 83.47
CA SER A 448 77.31 -131.70 83.97
C SER A 448 75.82 -131.95 83.62
N GLU A 449 75.18 -131.06 82.85
CA GLU A 449 73.79 -131.22 82.36
C GLU A 449 73.62 -131.11 80.83
N LYS A 450 74.66 -131.40 80.02
CA LYS A 450 74.48 -131.72 78.60
C LYS A 450 75.43 -132.79 78.07
#